data_AF-A0A537YSP1-F1
#
_entry.id   AF-A0A537YSP1-F1
#
_cell.length_a   1.000
_cell.length_b   1.000
_cell.length_c   1.000
_cell.angle_alpha   90.00
_cell.angle_beta   90.00
_cell.angle_gamma   90.00
#
_symmetry.space_group_name_H-M   'P 1'
#
loop_
_entity.id
_entity.type
_entity.pdbx_description
1 polymer ?
#
loop_
_entity_poly.entity_id
_entity_poly.type
_entity_poly.pdbx_seq_one_letter_code
_entity_poly.pdbx_strand_id
1 'polypeptide(L)' 'MIATIVHTDELLQTIAASVIAGIGVTFAFSVGIWGAGQFIELSRNERPVAATAALAMGGLALACVAASIVIGIIVMTSK' A
#
# COMPACT_ATOMS: atom_id res chain seq x y z
N MET A 1 39.85 14.41 13.90
CA MET A 1 38.62 13.61 13.89
C MET A 1 37.66 14.30 12.93
N ILE A 2 37.73 13.94 11.64
CA ILE A 2 36.85 14.52 10.62
C ILE A 2 35.47 13.95 10.90
N ALA A 3 34.54 14.79 11.34
CA ALA A 3 33.18 14.38 11.62
C ALA A 3 32.57 13.81 10.33
N THR A 4 32.12 12.56 10.36
CA THR A 4 31.22 12.02 9.33
C THR A 4 29.93 12.81 9.43
N ILE A 5 29.80 13.84 8.59
CA ILE A 5 28.63 14.74 8.58
C ILE A 5 27.40 14.04 7.97
N VAL A 6 27.62 13.00 7.15
CA VAL A 6 26.55 12.26 6.47
C VAL A 6 26.85 10.76 6.53
N HIS A 7 25.95 9.99 7.16
CA HIS A 7 25.91 8.54 7.01
C HIS A 7 25.26 8.19 5.67
N THR A 8 26.06 8.18 4.60
CA THR A 8 25.58 7.99 3.22
C THR A 8 24.81 6.68 3.05
N ASP A 9 25.23 5.61 3.72
CA ASP A 9 24.56 4.31 3.67
C ASP A 9 23.15 4.36 4.29
N GLU A 10 23.01 4.98 5.46
CA GLU A 10 21.71 5.18 6.13
C GLU A 10 20.77 6.06 5.30
N LEU A 11 21.34 7.10 4.67
CA LEU A 11 20.59 8.00 3.80
C LEU A 11 20.04 7.26 2.57
N LEU A 12 20.89 6.48 1.89
CA LEU A 12 20.49 5.68 0.73
C LEU A 12 19.46 4.62 1.10
N GLN A 13 19.62 3.96 2.25
CA GLN A 13 18.66 2.98 2.73
C GLN A 13 17.28 3.62 2.99
N THR A 14 17.26 4.82 3.58
CA THR A 14 16.02 5.55 3.86
C THR A 14 15.32 6.00 2.57
N ILE A 15 16.10 6.48 1.59
CA ILE A 15 15.57 6.85 0.27
C ILE A 15 14.95 5.62 -0.41
N ALA A 16 15.66 4.51 -0.46
CA ALA A 16 15.16 3.28 -1.08
C ALA A 16 13.89 2.77 -0.38
N ALA A 17 13.88 2.75 0.96
CA ALA A 17 12.70 2.35 1.73
C ALA A 17 11.50 3.26 1.44
N SER A 18 11.71 4.58 1.37
CA SER A 18 10.66 5.56 1.09
C SER A 18 10.08 5.40 -0.32
N VAL A 19 10.94 5.15 -1.30
CA VAL A 19 10.52 4.91 -2.70
C VAL A 19 9.69 3.63 -2.79
N ILE A 20 10.16 2.53 -2.21
CA ILE A 20 9.46 1.24 -2.23
C ILE A 20 8.11 1.36 -1.52
N ALA A 21 8.08 2.00 -0.35
CA ALA A 21 6.84 2.23 0.39
C ALA A 21 5.85 3.08 -0.42
N GLY A 22 6.31 4.18 -1.02
CA GLY A 22 5.47 5.06 -1.83
C GLY A 22 4.86 4.34 -3.04
N ILE A 23 5.68 3.60 -3.79
CA ILE A 23 5.21 2.81 -4.93
C ILE A 23 4.25 1.70 -4.48
N GLY A 24 4.60 0.97 -3.42
CA GLY A 24 3.81 -0.14 -2.90
C GLY A 24 2.42 0.29 -2.44
N VAL A 25 2.33 1.38 -1.68
CA VAL A 25 1.05 1.93 -1.19
C VAL A 25 0.20 2.47 -2.34
N THR A 26 0.81 3.18 -3.29
CA THR A 26 0.09 3.72 -4.47
C THR A 26 -0.46 2.60 -5.34
N PHE A 27 0.33 1.54 -5.54
CA PHE A 27 -0.07 0.36 -6.29
C PHE A 27 -1.24 -0.35 -5.60
N ALA A 28 -1.13 -0.64 -4.30
CA ALA A 28 -2.19 -1.28 -3.53
C ALA A 28 -3.50 -0.46 -3.55
N PHE A 29 -3.40 0.87 -3.41
CA PHE A 29 -4.57 1.74 -3.48
C PHE A 29 -5.24 1.70 -4.87
N SER A 30 -4.45 1.71 -5.94
CA SER A 30 -4.94 1.60 -7.32
C SER A 30 -5.67 0.27 -7.55
N VAL A 31 -5.12 -0.84 -7.03
CA VAL A 31 -5.79 -2.16 -7.07
C VAL A 31 -7.09 -2.15 -6.26
N GLY A 32 -7.13 -1.45 -5.13
CA GLY A 32 -8.33 -1.25 -4.33
C GLY A 32 -9.46 -0.60 -5.13
N ILE A 33 -9.17 0.50 -5.81
CA ILE A 33 -10.14 1.21 -6.66
C ILE A 33 -10.57 0.33 -7.84
N TRP A 34 -9.62 -0.33 -8.50
CA TRP A 34 -9.91 -1.23 -9.60
C TRP A 34 -10.87 -2.37 -9.17
N GLY A 35 -10.62 -2.98 -8.02
CA GLY A 35 -11.48 -4.05 -7.48
C GLY A 35 -12.90 -3.57 -7.19
N ALA A 36 -13.07 -2.35 -6.68
CA ALA A 36 -14.39 -1.75 -6.46
C ALA A 36 -15.14 -1.50 -7.79
N GLY A 37 -14.48 -0.95 -8.80
CA GLY A 37 -15.07 -0.76 -10.12
C GLY A 37 -15.45 -2.08 -10.78
N GLN A 38 -14.56 -3.07 -10.69
CA GLN A 38 -14.75 -4.38 -11.29
C GLN A 38 -15.87 -5.18 -10.60
N PHE A 39 -16.06 -5.00 -9.29
CA PHE A 39 -17.20 -5.56 -8.57
C PHE A 39 -18.54 -5.03 -9.11
N ILE A 40 -18.64 -3.72 -9.35
CA ILE A 40 -19.87 -3.10 -9.88
C ILE A 40 -20.16 -3.64 -11.29
N GLU A 41 -19.16 -3.68 -12.14
CA GLU A 41 -19.30 -4.15 -13.52
C GLU A 41 -19.67 -5.64 -13.59
N LEU A 42 -19.02 -6.50 -12.82
CA LEU A 42 -19.32 -7.94 -12.82
C LEU A 42 -20.65 -8.28 -12.15
N SER A 43 -21.06 -7.48 -11.16
CA SER A 43 -22.39 -7.62 -10.55
C SER A 43 -23.49 -7.27 -11.55
N ARG A 44 -23.27 -6.26 -12.40
CA ARG A 44 -24.20 -5.88 -13.46
C ARG A 44 -24.32 -6.94 -14.56
N ASN A 45 -23.24 -7.67 -14.83
CA ASN A 45 -23.20 -8.74 -15.85
C ASN A 45 -23.67 -10.11 -15.32
N GLU A 46 -24.35 -10.17 -14.16
CA GLU A 46 -24.83 -11.41 -13.54
C GLU A 46 -23.73 -12.46 -13.30
N ARG A 47 -22.48 -12.02 -13.05
CA ARG A 47 -21.33 -12.88 -12.77
C ARG A 47 -20.90 -12.79 -11.29
N PRO A 48 -21.71 -13.29 -10.33
CA PRO A 48 -21.53 -13.03 -8.91
C PRO A 48 -20.22 -13.60 -8.35
N VAL A 49 -19.79 -14.79 -8.82
CA VAL A 49 -18.53 -15.40 -8.36
C VAL A 49 -17.33 -14.53 -8.72
N ALA A 50 -17.28 -14.04 -9.96
CA ALA A 50 -16.19 -13.17 -10.41
C ALA A 50 -16.25 -11.80 -9.69
N ALA A 51 -17.45 -11.28 -9.43
CA ALA A 51 -17.62 -10.04 -8.69
C ALA A 51 -17.06 -10.17 -7.26
N THR A 52 -17.43 -11.22 -6.53
CA THR A 52 -16.93 -11.42 -5.15
C THR A 52 -15.41 -11.55 -5.08
N ALA A 53 -14.78 -12.19 -6.07
CA ALA A 53 -13.32 -12.25 -6.16
C ALA A 53 -12.68 -10.86 -6.37
N ALA A 54 -13.27 -10.02 -7.24
CA ALA A 54 -12.80 -8.66 -7.46
C ALA A 54 -12.95 -7.78 -6.20
N LEU A 55 -14.06 -7.92 -5.47
CA LEU A 55 -14.27 -7.25 -4.19
C LEU A 55 -13.23 -7.72 -3.16
N ALA A 56 -13.02 -9.02 -3.02
CA ALA A 56 -12.05 -9.57 -2.08
C ALA A 56 -10.63 -9.05 -2.34
N MET A 57 -10.20 -9.02 -3.60
CA MET A 57 -8.90 -8.46 -3.99
C MET A 57 -8.81 -6.95 -3.71
N GLY A 58 -9.83 -6.17 -4.08
CA GLY A 58 -9.85 -4.74 -3.82
C GLY A 58 -9.87 -4.42 -2.33
N GLY A 59 -10.67 -5.15 -1.56
CA GLY A 59 -10.78 -5.03 -0.10
C GLY A 59 -9.48 -5.39 0.60
N LEU A 60 -8.81 -6.47 0.20
CA LEU A 60 -7.49 -6.83 0.73
C LEU A 60 -6.45 -5.76 0.42
N ALA A 61 -6.45 -5.20 -0.79
CA ALA A 61 -5.52 -4.15 -1.17
C ALA A 61 -5.72 -2.87 -0.32
N LEU A 62 -6.97 -2.47 -0.07
CA LEU A 62 -7.28 -1.36 0.84
C LEU A 62 -6.91 -1.67 2.30
N ALA A 63 -7.12 -2.91 2.75
CA ALA A 63 -6.71 -3.34 4.08
C ALA A 63 -5.19 -3.25 4.26
N CYS A 64 -4.40 -3.62 3.23
CA CYS A 64 -2.94 -3.44 3.23
C CYS A 64 -2.54 -1.96 3.33
N VAL A 65 -3.22 -1.07 2.60
CA VAL A 65 -2.99 0.38 2.71
C VAL A 65 -3.29 0.87 4.13
N ALA A 66 -4.45 0.51 4.70
CA ALA A 66 -4.81 0.87 6.07
C ALA A 66 -3.79 0.36 7.08
N ALA A 67 -3.35 -0.90 6.96
CA ALA A 67 -2.33 -1.50 7.82
C ALA A 67 -0.99 -0.75 7.72
N SER A 68 -0.56 -0.35 6.52
CA SER A 68 0.68 0.40 6.33
C SER A 68 0.66 1.75 7.07
N ILE A 69 -0.49 2.45 7.04
CA ILE A 69 -0.68 3.72 7.75
C ILE A 69 -0.64 3.50 9.27
N VAL A 70 -1.38 2.49 9.75
CA VAL A 70 -1.44 2.17 11.20
C VAL A 70 -0.06 1.81 11.73
N ILE A 71 0.69 0.95 11.03
CA ILE A 71 2.05 0.59 11.42
C ILE A 71 2.95 1.83 11.46
N GLY A 72 2.88 2.70 10.45
CA GLY A 72 3.61 3.97 10.43
C GLY A 72 3.32 4.85 11.65
N ILE A 73 2.04 4.99 12.01
CA ILE A 73 1.62 5.76 13.20
C ILE A 73 2.18 5.11 14.48
N ILE A 74 2.10 3.79 14.62
CA ILE A 74 2.60 3.09 15.81
C ILE A 74 4.11 3.30 15.95
N VAL A 75 4.87 3.18 14.87
CA VAL A 75 6.33 3.39 14.87
C VAL A 75 6.69 4.84 15.23
N MET A 76 5.92 5.83 14.74
CA MET A 76 6.17 7.24 15.07
C MET A 76 5.77 7.60 16.52
N THR A 77 4.80 6.90 17.10
CA THR A 77 4.28 7.18 18.46
C THR A 77 4.95 6.35 19.55
N SER A 78 5.51 5.18 19.21
CA SER A 78 6.29 4.34 20.12
C SER A 78 7.76 4.77 20.09
N LYS A 79 8.08 5.83 20.83
CA LYS A 79 9.47 6.23 21.13
C LYS A 79 10.02 5.41 22.30
#